data_AF-A0A286E2A5-F1
#
_entry.id   AF-A0A286E2A5-F1
#
_cell.length_a   1.000
_cell.length_b   1.000
_cell.length_c   1.000
_cell.angle_alpha   90.00
_cell.angle_beta   90.00
_cell.angle_gamma   90.00
#
_symmetry.space_group_name_H-M   'P 1'
#
loop_
_entity.id
_entity.type
_entity.pdbx_description
1 polymer ?
#
loop_
_entity_poly.entity_id
_entity_poly.type
_entity_poly.pdbx_seq_one_letter_code
_entity_poly.pdbx_strand_id
1 'polypeptide(L)'
;MLSAILHGKKTGTGFAGVRLKIGETQGAEDVLTASVFERIAYLPDEIFIQFIKNLICQDDNIKELAEIEFWTTWTLNHESRVEPDVVLKMNNGQTIIVEAKRYDFLQQQYRAQLANQIIAAYENDIINPIMLTVGGLNDYTAKTRQILQDGINVILEKTDLQLEYQLYSVSWQQIYLALEKAIQIHNGQYLQRMLSDIRQAYDWHGIRYQPYRWLEELTPQSIAHTQLPTIFKHKNSWTALQPVGLIHQHFPSFLGR
;
A
#
# COMPACT_ATOMS: atom_id res chain seq x y z
N MET A 1 -1.77 -4.48 11.56
CA MET A 1 -1.15 -5.81 11.65
C MET A 1 -1.89 -6.77 12.57
N LEU A 2 -2.50 -6.31 13.67
CA LEU A 2 -3.21 -7.24 14.56
C LEU A 2 -4.36 -7.94 13.83
N SER A 3 -5.12 -7.21 13.02
CA SER A 3 -6.19 -7.77 12.20
C SER A 3 -5.67 -8.85 11.26
N ALA A 4 -4.53 -8.65 10.60
CA ALA A 4 -3.90 -9.67 9.74
C ALA A 4 -3.60 -10.96 10.53
N ILE A 5 -3.06 -10.84 11.74
CA ILE A 5 -2.76 -11.99 12.61
C ILE A 5 -4.04 -12.70 13.05
N LEU A 6 -5.06 -11.95 13.48
CA LEU A 6 -6.34 -12.49 13.93
C LEU A 6 -7.10 -13.23 12.81
N HIS A 7 -6.96 -12.77 11.57
CA HIS A 7 -7.53 -13.42 10.39
C HIS A 7 -6.60 -14.48 9.76
N GLY A 8 -5.55 -14.90 10.46
CA GLY A 8 -4.68 -16.00 10.02
C GLY A 8 -3.75 -15.65 8.85
N LYS A 9 -3.63 -14.37 8.48
CA LYS A 9 -2.74 -13.87 7.42
C LYS A 9 -1.29 -13.85 7.92
N LYS A 10 -0.65 -15.03 7.95
CA LYS A 10 0.66 -15.25 8.60
C LYS A 10 1.87 -14.88 7.73
N THR A 11 1.73 -14.87 6.41
CA THR A 11 2.83 -14.62 5.47
C THR A 11 3.38 -13.20 5.57
N GLY A 12 4.71 -13.10 5.72
CA GLY A 12 5.49 -11.87 5.92
C GLY A 12 5.17 -10.99 7.14
N THR A 13 4.47 -11.55 8.14
CA THR A 13 4.40 -11.00 9.51
C THR A 13 5.69 -11.16 10.33
N GLY A 14 6.66 -11.93 9.83
CA GLY A 14 7.86 -12.32 10.57
C GLY A 14 7.67 -13.45 11.60
N PHE A 15 6.42 -13.86 11.88
CA PHE A 15 6.12 -14.97 12.81
C PHE A 15 6.45 -16.37 12.26
N ALA A 16 6.84 -16.47 10.99
CA ALA A 16 7.30 -17.73 10.37
C ALA A 16 8.72 -18.16 10.82
N GLY A 17 9.30 -17.51 11.83
CA GLY A 17 10.61 -17.87 12.41
C GLY A 17 11.82 -17.47 11.57
N VAL A 18 11.61 -16.87 10.40
CA VAL A 18 12.68 -16.33 9.55
C VAL A 18 12.64 -14.81 9.65
N ARG A 19 13.73 -14.20 10.09
CA ARG A 19 13.93 -12.76 10.00
C ARG A 19 14.08 -12.42 8.51
N LEU A 20 12.96 -12.14 7.85
CA LEU A 20 12.92 -11.85 6.42
C LEU A 20 13.77 -10.60 6.14
N LYS A 21 14.61 -10.63 5.08
CA LYS A 21 15.30 -9.42 4.64
C LYS A 21 14.29 -8.44 4.05
N ILE A 22 14.66 -7.16 4.04
CA ILE A 22 13.88 -6.10 3.37
C ILE A 22 13.62 -6.54 1.91
N GLY A 23 12.36 -6.61 1.52
CA GLY A 23 11.93 -7.06 0.18
C GLY A 23 11.68 -8.57 0.02
N GLU A 24 12.09 -9.43 0.96
CA GLU A 24 11.80 -10.88 0.96
C GLU A 24 10.45 -11.22 1.61
N THR A 25 9.66 -10.21 2.01
CA THR A 25 8.31 -10.35 2.59
C THR A 25 7.25 -10.66 1.53
N GLN A 26 7.56 -11.56 0.60
CA GLN A 26 6.60 -12.03 -0.41
C GLN A 26 5.38 -12.65 0.29
N GLY A 27 4.17 -12.25 -0.11
CA GLY A 27 2.90 -12.76 0.44
C GLY A 27 2.31 -11.97 1.63
N ALA A 28 2.78 -10.76 1.90
CA ALA A 28 2.34 -9.94 3.04
C ALA A 28 1.51 -8.70 2.65
N GLU A 29 0.85 -8.72 1.49
CA GLU A 29 -0.08 -7.66 1.09
C GLU A 29 -1.10 -7.37 2.20
N ASP A 30 -1.72 -8.43 2.74
CA ASP A 30 -2.62 -8.36 3.87
C ASP A 30 -2.01 -7.65 5.11
N VAL A 31 -0.73 -7.89 5.38
CA VAL A 31 -0.02 -7.26 6.50
C VAL A 31 0.23 -5.78 6.22
N LEU A 32 0.56 -5.41 4.99
CA LEU A 32 0.68 -4.00 4.60
C LEU A 32 -0.67 -3.30 4.77
N THR A 33 -1.74 -3.88 4.21
CA THR A 33 -3.10 -3.33 4.30
C THR A 33 -3.52 -3.12 5.76
N ALA A 34 -3.40 -4.13 6.61
CA ALA A 34 -3.70 -3.98 8.04
C ALA A 34 -2.71 -3.07 8.78
N SER A 35 -1.46 -2.95 8.35
CA SER A 35 -0.52 -1.98 8.95
C SER A 35 -0.98 -0.55 8.70
N VAL A 36 -1.53 -0.28 7.52
CA VAL A 36 -1.94 1.07 7.14
C VAL A 36 -3.32 1.41 7.68
N PHE A 37 -4.32 0.58 7.36
CA PHE A 37 -5.71 0.91 7.64
C PHE A 37 -6.08 0.82 9.13
N GLU A 38 -5.40 -0.02 9.93
CA GLU A 38 -5.58 0.03 11.39
C GLU A 38 -5.13 1.37 11.98
N ARG A 39 -4.06 1.98 11.45
CA ARG A 39 -3.61 3.30 11.93
C ARG A 39 -4.54 4.40 11.46
N ILE A 40 -5.02 4.33 10.22
CA ILE A 40 -6.02 5.27 9.69
C ILE A 40 -7.28 5.27 10.56
N ALA A 41 -7.71 4.10 11.05
CA ALA A 41 -8.88 3.98 11.92
C ALA A 41 -8.74 4.66 13.30
N TYR A 42 -7.51 4.98 13.73
CA TYR A 42 -7.26 5.70 14.98
C TYR A 42 -7.13 7.21 14.80
N LEU A 43 -7.31 7.73 13.58
CA LEU A 43 -7.28 9.16 13.35
C LEU A 43 -8.46 9.85 14.05
N PRO A 44 -8.26 11.05 14.61
CA PRO A 44 -9.37 11.91 14.99
C PRO A 44 -10.28 12.17 13.77
N ASP A 45 -11.58 12.25 14.00
CA ASP A 45 -12.61 12.36 12.96
C ASP A 45 -12.32 13.45 11.92
N GLU A 46 -11.94 14.65 12.36
CA GLU A 46 -11.59 15.78 11.48
C GLU A 46 -10.44 15.43 10.53
N ILE A 47 -9.44 14.71 11.04
CA ILE A 47 -8.25 14.31 10.29
C ILE A 47 -8.58 13.16 9.34
N PHE A 48 -9.40 12.20 9.78
CA PHE A 48 -9.89 11.12 8.93
C PHE A 48 -10.67 11.68 7.73
N ILE A 49 -11.63 12.56 7.98
CA ILE A 49 -12.42 13.22 6.93
C ILE A 49 -11.50 13.99 5.98
N GLN A 50 -10.56 14.77 6.52
CA GLN A 50 -9.61 15.53 5.70
C GLN A 50 -8.68 14.62 4.88
N PHE A 51 -8.28 13.48 5.42
CA PHE A 51 -7.49 12.46 4.73
C PHE A 51 -8.25 11.87 3.55
N ILE A 52 -9.48 11.39 3.75
CA ILE A 52 -10.31 10.85 2.66
C ILE A 52 -10.57 11.94 1.61
N LYS A 53 -10.80 13.19 2.05
CA LYS A 53 -10.98 14.32 1.15
C LYS A 53 -9.75 14.63 0.29
N ASN A 54 -8.56 14.50 0.87
CA ASN A 54 -7.30 14.64 0.14
C ASN A 54 -7.03 13.47 -0.82
N LEU A 55 -7.55 12.27 -0.51
CA LEU A 55 -7.24 11.05 -1.26
C LEU A 55 -8.15 10.86 -2.48
N ILE A 56 -9.47 10.95 -2.30
CA ILE A 56 -10.42 10.51 -3.33
C ILE A 56 -11.51 11.52 -3.71
N CYS A 57 -11.95 12.45 -2.84
CA CYS A 57 -13.03 13.35 -3.26
C CYS A 57 -13.19 14.60 -2.36
N GLN A 58 -13.60 15.74 -2.91
CA GLN A 58 -14.12 16.88 -2.12
C GLN A 58 -15.63 16.73 -1.84
N ASP A 59 -16.16 15.51 -1.75
CA ASP A 59 -17.57 15.26 -1.44
C ASP A 59 -17.83 15.49 0.05
N ASP A 60 -18.89 16.23 0.36
CA ASP A 60 -19.36 16.53 1.71
C ASP A 60 -20.11 15.36 2.37
N ASN A 61 -20.37 14.31 1.61
CA ASN A 61 -20.95 13.05 2.09
C ASN A 61 -19.96 12.18 2.88
N ILE A 62 -18.66 12.47 2.85
CA ILE A 62 -17.72 11.76 3.73
C ILE A 62 -17.87 12.31 5.15
N LYS A 63 -18.30 11.43 6.07
CA LYS A 63 -18.46 11.69 7.51
C LYS A 63 -17.45 10.91 8.33
N GLU A 64 -17.59 10.99 9.65
CA GLU A 64 -16.75 10.28 10.60
C GLU A 64 -16.83 8.76 10.37
N LEU A 65 -15.74 8.08 10.66
CA LEU A 65 -15.65 6.62 10.56
C LEU A 65 -16.45 6.00 11.71
N ALA A 66 -17.49 5.23 11.38
CA ALA A 66 -18.27 4.49 12.36
C ALA A 66 -17.64 3.13 12.65
N GLU A 67 -17.23 2.43 11.59
CA GLU A 67 -16.76 1.05 11.67
C GLU A 67 -15.71 0.76 10.61
N ILE A 68 -14.74 -0.08 10.96
CA ILE A 68 -13.76 -0.67 10.07
C ILE A 68 -13.78 -2.19 10.22
N GLU A 69 -13.96 -2.90 9.11
CA GLU A 69 -13.88 -4.35 9.04
C GLU A 69 -12.73 -4.77 8.13
N PHE A 70 -12.07 -5.88 8.45
CA PHE A 70 -10.99 -6.45 7.66
C PHE A 70 -11.38 -7.85 7.19
N TRP A 71 -11.18 -8.14 5.90
CA TRP A 71 -11.51 -9.45 5.29
C TRP A 71 -12.89 -9.97 5.69
N THR A 72 -13.88 -9.08 5.67
CA THR A 72 -15.28 -9.46 5.96
C THR A 72 -15.75 -10.42 4.86
N THR A 73 -16.35 -11.55 5.23
CA THR A 73 -16.80 -12.53 4.26
C THR A 73 -18.22 -12.19 3.82
N TRP A 74 -18.37 -11.79 2.57
CA TRP A 74 -19.68 -11.59 1.96
C TRP A 74 -20.09 -12.78 1.12
N THR A 75 -21.39 -13.04 1.12
CA THR A 75 -22.00 -14.02 0.21
C THR A 75 -22.23 -13.35 -1.14
N LEU A 76 -21.96 -14.08 -2.22
CA LEU A 76 -22.21 -13.69 -3.60
C LEU A 76 -23.02 -14.79 -4.29
N ASN A 77 -24.18 -14.44 -4.84
CA ASN A 77 -25.13 -15.37 -5.48
C ASN A 77 -25.50 -16.58 -4.61
N HIS A 78 -25.60 -16.39 -3.29
CA HIS A 78 -25.94 -17.43 -2.30
C HIS A 78 -24.99 -18.64 -2.18
N GLU A 79 -23.94 -18.74 -3.01
CA GLU A 79 -23.05 -19.92 -3.06
C GLU A 79 -21.57 -19.57 -2.89
N SER A 80 -21.14 -18.45 -3.47
CA SER A 80 -19.75 -18.04 -3.47
C SER A 80 -19.46 -17.01 -2.39
N ARG A 81 -18.18 -16.84 -2.06
CA ARG A 81 -17.71 -15.89 -1.05
C ARG A 81 -16.75 -14.91 -1.68
N VAL A 82 -16.87 -13.65 -1.27
CA VAL A 82 -15.91 -12.61 -1.57
C VAL A 82 -15.47 -11.91 -0.30
N GLU A 83 -14.20 -11.54 -0.26
CA GLU A 83 -13.58 -10.91 0.90
C GLU A 83 -12.89 -9.64 0.41
N PRO A 84 -13.51 -8.45 0.56
CA PRO A 84 -12.76 -7.20 0.44
C PRO A 84 -11.71 -7.11 1.55
N ASP A 85 -10.59 -6.46 1.27
CA ASP A 85 -9.51 -6.35 2.26
C ASP A 85 -9.91 -5.48 3.45
N VAL A 86 -10.57 -4.35 3.19
CA VAL A 86 -11.07 -3.43 4.21
C VAL A 86 -12.42 -2.87 3.81
N VAL A 87 -13.33 -2.74 4.77
CA VAL A 87 -14.59 -2.03 4.60
C VAL A 87 -14.66 -0.93 5.64
N LEU A 88 -14.82 0.31 5.18
CA LEU A 88 -15.00 1.48 6.03
C LEU A 88 -16.47 1.89 5.93
N LYS A 89 -17.16 1.97 7.06
CA LYS A 89 -18.54 2.46 7.14
C LYS A 89 -18.55 3.82 7.84
N MET A 90 -19.16 4.81 7.22
CA MET A 90 -19.28 6.15 7.75
C MET A 90 -20.59 6.28 8.54
N ASN A 91 -20.65 7.23 9.47
CA ASN A 91 -21.83 7.45 10.33
C ASN A 91 -23.14 7.74 9.56
N ASN A 92 -23.05 8.21 8.32
CA ASN A 92 -24.20 8.48 7.47
C ASN A 92 -24.58 7.30 6.54
N GLY A 93 -23.95 6.14 6.70
CA GLY A 93 -24.21 4.94 5.90
C GLY A 93 -23.42 4.83 4.60
N GLN A 94 -22.67 5.87 4.19
CA GLN A 94 -21.75 5.74 3.05
C GLN A 94 -20.71 4.66 3.39
N THR A 95 -20.40 3.80 2.42
CA THR A 95 -19.41 2.72 2.60
C THR A 95 -18.30 2.84 1.57
N ILE A 96 -17.05 2.69 2.01
CA ILE A 96 -15.86 2.56 1.15
C ILE A 96 -15.37 1.11 1.26
N ILE A 97 -15.31 0.44 0.12
CA ILE A 97 -14.80 -0.92 -0.04
C ILE A 97 -13.39 -0.81 -0.59
N VAL A 98 -12.41 -1.34 0.14
CA VAL A 98 -11.00 -1.26 -0.23
C VAL A 98 -10.52 -2.62 -0.74
N GLU A 99 -9.93 -2.60 -1.93
CA GLU A 99 -9.17 -3.72 -2.48
C GLU A 99 -7.74 -3.27 -2.72
N ALA A 100 -6.80 -3.85 -1.99
CA ALA A 100 -5.41 -3.47 -2.02
C ALA A 100 -4.59 -4.49 -2.81
N LYS A 101 -3.58 -4.00 -3.52
CA LYS A 101 -2.56 -4.78 -4.21
C LYS A 101 -1.20 -4.29 -3.82
N ARG A 102 -0.25 -5.20 -3.72
CA ARG A 102 1.04 -4.95 -3.08
C ARG A 102 1.82 -3.80 -3.71
N TYR A 103 1.95 -3.78 -5.03
CA TYR A 103 2.89 -2.90 -5.70
C TYR A 103 2.20 -1.74 -6.40
N ASP A 104 2.77 -0.55 -6.26
CA ASP A 104 2.49 0.54 -7.18
C ASP A 104 3.17 0.28 -8.52
N PHE A 105 2.55 0.74 -9.62
CA PHE A 105 3.11 0.69 -10.97
C PHE A 105 3.29 -0.72 -11.55
N LEU A 106 2.47 -1.67 -11.09
CA LEU A 106 2.40 -3.03 -11.61
C LEU A 106 0.94 -3.48 -11.71
N GLN A 107 0.49 -3.95 -12.89
CA GLN A 107 -0.88 -4.43 -13.05
C GLN A 107 -1.16 -5.69 -12.21
N GLN A 108 -1.93 -5.52 -11.13
CA GLN A 108 -2.37 -6.57 -10.22
C GLN A 108 -3.86 -6.46 -9.88
N GLN A 109 -4.55 -5.39 -10.33
CA GLN A 109 -5.99 -5.25 -10.15
C GLN A 109 -6.76 -6.12 -11.14
N TYR A 110 -7.74 -6.87 -10.64
CA TYR A 110 -8.56 -7.79 -11.42
C TYR A 110 -10.02 -7.30 -11.47
N ARG A 111 -10.46 -6.82 -12.63
CA ARG A 111 -11.83 -6.30 -12.84
C ARG A 111 -12.95 -7.25 -12.38
N ALA A 112 -12.77 -8.56 -12.52
CA ALA A 112 -13.77 -9.54 -12.08
C ALA A 112 -13.88 -9.62 -10.55
N GLN A 113 -12.75 -9.53 -9.84
CA GLN A 113 -12.75 -9.48 -8.38
C GLN A 113 -13.47 -8.22 -7.88
N LEU A 114 -13.17 -7.06 -8.48
CA LEU A 114 -13.78 -5.79 -8.13
C LEU A 114 -15.29 -5.77 -8.41
N ALA A 115 -15.71 -6.25 -9.59
CA ALA A 115 -17.13 -6.37 -9.93
C ALA A 115 -17.89 -7.29 -8.96
N ASN A 116 -17.31 -8.43 -8.61
CA ASN A 116 -17.90 -9.37 -7.66
C ASN A 116 -18.06 -8.77 -6.25
N GLN A 117 -17.11 -7.95 -5.80
CA GLN A 117 -17.24 -7.24 -4.53
C GLN A 117 -18.34 -6.17 -4.56
N ILE A 118 -18.51 -5.46 -5.68
CA ILE A 118 -19.62 -4.49 -5.85
C ILE A 118 -20.97 -5.22 -5.82
N ILE A 119 -21.11 -6.34 -6.54
CA ILE A 119 -22.35 -7.13 -6.54
C ILE A 119 -22.66 -7.64 -5.12
N ALA A 120 -21.68 -8.23 -4.45
CA ALA A 120 -21.86 -8.73 -3.09
C ALA A 120 -22.18 -7.60 -2.09
N ALA A 121 -21.64 -6.39 -2.28
CA ALA A 121 -22.01 -5.24 -1.45
C ALA A 121 -23.52 -4.97 -1.53
N TYR A 122 -24.10 -4.98 -2.73
CA TYR A 122 -25.54 -4.82 -2.92
C TYR A 122 -26.35 -5.96 -2.32
N GLU A 123 -25.88 -7.22 -2.45
CA GLU A 123 -26.53 -8.36 -1.81
C GLU A 123 -26.50 -8.29 -0.27
N ASN A 124 -25.63 -7.45 0.31
CA ASN A 124 -25.51 -7.20 1.74
C ASN A 124 -25.99 -5.79 2.11
N ASP A 125 -26.93 -5.23 1.34
CA ASP A 125 -27.62 -3.95 1.58
C ASP A 125 -26.71 -2.70 1.58
N ILE A 126 -25.52 -2.79 0.96
CA ILE A 126 -24.61 -1.65 0.78
C ILE A 126 -24.87 -1.03 -0.60
N ILE A 127 -25.63 0.05 -0.62
CA ILE A 127 -26.03 0.77 -1.84
C ILE A 127 -25.01 1.87 -2.16
N ASN A 128 -24.73 2.06 -3.45
CA ASN A 128 -23.82 3.09 -3.98
C ASN A 128 -22.45 3.13 -3.28
N PRO A 129 -21.74 1.98 -3.18
CA PRO A 129 -20.45 1.94 -2.52
C PRO A 129 -19.41 2.76 -3.28
N ILE A 130 -18.42 3.24 -2.53
CA ILE A 130 -17.18 3.75 -3.09
C ILE A 130 -16.20 2.59 -3.16
N MET A 131 -15.84 2.17 -4.37
CA MET A 131 -14.79 1.19 -4.61
C MET A 131 -13.43 1.89 -4.63
N LEU A 132 -12.61 1.66 -3.61
CA LEU A 132 -11.25 2.18 -3.50
C LEU A 132 -10.23 1.08 -3.79
N THR A 133 -9.58 1.18 -4.94
CA THR A 133 -8.45 0.31 -5.28
C THR A 133 -7.14 0.95 -4.85
N VAL A 134 -6.29 0.19 -4.16
CA VAL A 134 -4.98 0.65 -3.68
C VAL A 134 -3.89 -0.18 -4.32
N GLY A 135 -2.88 0.44 -4.94
CA GLY A 135 -1.86 -0.34 -5.63
C GLY A 135 -2.39 -1.03 -6.91
N GLY A 136 -1.52 -1.78 -7.57
CA GLY A 136 -1.92 -2.76 -8.58
C GLY A 136 -2.29 -2.20 -9.95
N LEU A 137 -1.95 -0.95 -10.26
CA LEU A 137 -2.06 -0.37 -11.60
C LEU A 137 -0.68 -0.04 -12.17
N ASN A 138 -0.52 -0.17 -13.49
CA ASN A 138 0.71 0.23 -14.20
C ASN A 138 1.00 1.74 -14.08
N ASP A 139 -0.06 2.55 -14.06
CA ASP A 139 -0.02 3.97 -13.77
C ASP A 139 -1.39 4.40 -13.22
N TYR A 140 -1.46 5.61 -12.68
CA TYR A 140 -2.67 6.18 -12.08
C TYR A 140 -3.23 7.34 -12.89
N THR A 141 -3.06 7.29 -14.22
CA THR A 141 -3.63 8.30 -15.13
C THR A 141 -5.14 8.13 -15.26
N ALA A 142 -5.84 9.19 -15.68
CA ALA A 142 -7.28 9.13 -15.94
C ALA A 142 -7.64 8.04 -16.96
N LYS A 143 -6.80 7.84 -17.99
CA LYS A 143 -7.02 6.81 -19.01
C LYS A 143 -6.98 5.40 -18.42
N THR A 144 -5.98 5.08 -17.60
CA THR A 144 -5.84 3.74 -16.99
C THR A 144 -6.99 3.46 -16.02
N ARG A 145 -7.40 4.47 -15.25
CA ARG A 145 -8.59 4.39 -14.38
C ARG A 145 -9.87 4.14 -15.18
N GLN A 146 -10.06 4.84 -16.29
CA GLN A 146 -11.22 4.64 -17.16
C GLN A 146 -11.26 3.23 -17.74
N ILE A 147 -10.13 2.70 -18.22
CA ILE A 147 -10.05 1.32 -18.74
C ILE A 147 -10.45 0.29 -17.68
N LEU A 148 -10.01 0.48 -16.42
CA LEU A 148 -10.42 -0.39 -15.33
C LEU A 148 -11.93 -0.29 -15.08
N GLN A 149 -12.48 0.93 -15.01
CA GLN A 149 -13.89 1.19 -14.79
C GLN A 149 -14.77 0.57 -15.89
N ASP A 150 -14.42 0.78 -17.15
CA ASP A 150 -15.13 0.19 -18.30
C ASP A 150 -15.11 -1.34 -18.22
N GLY A 151 -13.98 -1.91 -17.82
CA GLY A 151 -13.85 -3.35 -17.62
C GLY A 151 -14.73 -3.91 -16.50
N ILE A 152 -14.96 -3.14 -15.43
CA ILE A 152 -15.90 -3.51 -14.36
C ILE A 152 -17.33 -3.38 -14.87
N ASN A 153 -17.67 -2.26 -15.54
CA ASN A 153 -19.01 -1.99 -16.05
C ASN A 153 -19.49 -3.08 -17.01
N VAL A 154 -18.64 -3.57 -17.92
CA VAL A 154 -18.97 -4.69 -18.82
C VAL A 154 -19.38 -5.97 -18.07
N ILE A 155 -18.89 -6.16 -16.84
CA ILE A 155 -19.27 -7.31 -16.00
C ILE A 155 -20.59 -7.00 -15.27
N LEU A 156 -20.74 -5.81 -14.71
CA LEU A 156 -21.95 -5.40 -13.99
C LEU A 156 -23.18 -5.31 -14.92
N GLU A 157 -23.01 -4.89 -16.17
CA GLU A 157 -24.06 -4.85 -17.20
C GLU A 157 -24.66 -6.23 -17.53
N LYS A 158 -23.96 -7.32 -17.18
CA LYS A 158 -24.49 -8.69 -17.34
C LYS A 158 -25.40 -9.11 -16.19
N THR A 159 -25.48 -8.31 -15.13
CA THR A 159 -26.41 -8.53 -14.04
C THR A 159 -27.75 -7.86 -14.38
N ASP A 160 -28.85 -8.40 -13.88
CA ASP A 160 -30.19 -7.79 -14.05
C ASP A 160 -30.41 -6.60 -13.08
N LEU A 161 -29.36 -6.17 -12.37
CA LEU A 161 -29.42 -5.15 -11.34
C LEU A 161 -28.90 -3.80 -11.86
N GLN A 162 -29.57 -2.72 -11.49
CA GLN A 162 -29.03 -1.37 -11.68
C GLN A 162 -28.09 -1.04 -10.53
N LEU A 163 -26.80 -1.30 -10.75
CA LEU A 163 -25.74 -1.12 -9.76
C LEU A 163 -25.00 0.20 -10.03
N GLU A 164 -25.15 1.17 -9.14
CA GLU A 164 -24.32 2.38 -9.11
C GLU A 164 -23.16 2.23 -8.12
N TYR A 165 -22.02 2.82 -8.46
CA TYR A 165 -20.83 2.85 -7.60
C TYR A 165 -19.89 3.97 -8.05
N GLN A 166 -18.95 4.35 -7.18
CA GLN A 166 -17.86 5.26 -7.52
C GLN A 166 -16.55 4.48 -7.50
N LEU A 167 -15.66 4.70 -8.47
CA LEU A 167 -14.34 4.06 -8.51
C LEU A 167 -13.23 5.08 -8.31
N TYR A 168 -12.38 4.81 -7.33
CA TYR A 168 -11.12 5.51 -7.14
C TYR A 168 -9.97 4.52 -7.14
N SER A 169 -8.91 4.86 -7.88
CA SER A 169 -7.67 4.08 -7.90
C SER A 169 -6.51 4.95 -7.50
N VAL A 170 -5.87 4.55 -6.41
CA VAL A 170 -4.78 5.29 -5.77
C VAL A 170 -3.59 4.39 -5.53
N SER A 171 -2.40 4.98 -5.51
CA SER A 171 -1.18 4.31 -5.11
C SER A 171 -1.02 4.30 -3.59
N TRP A 172 -0.21 3.39 -3.05
CA TRP A 172 0.21 3.45 -1.65
C TRP A 172 0.93 4.78 -1.35
N GLN A 173 1.70 5.29 -2.30
CA GLN A 173 2.31 6.61 -2.21
C GLN A 173 1.26 7.72 -2.05
N GLN A 174 0.17 7.70 -2.82
CA GLN A 174 -0.90 8.69 -2.73
C GLN A 174 -1.63 8.64 -1.38
N ILE A 175 -1.85 7.44 -0.81
CA ILE A 175 -2.37 7.29 0.55
C ILE A 175 -1.46 8.01 1.55
N TYR A 176 -0.16 7.74 1.50
CA TYR A 176 0.79 8.35 2.42
C TYR A 176 0.81 9.88 2.30
N LEU A 177 0.84 10.42 1.08
CA LEU A 177 0.87 11.86 0.85
C LEU A 177 -0.44 12.54 1.29
N ALA A 178 -1.59 11.91 1.06
CA ALA A 178 -2.89 12.41 1.51
C ALA A 178 -2.96 12.46 3.04
N LEU A 179 -2.42 11.44 3.72
CA LEU A 179 -2.35 11.36 5.17
C LEU A 179 -1.38 12.40 5.75
N GLU A 180 -0.19 12.51 5.17
CA GLU A 180 0.82 13.50 5.57
C GLU A 180 0.25 14.93 5.47
N LYS A 181 -0.45 15.25 4.37
CA LYS A 181 -1.13 16.53 4.18
C LYS A 181 -2.22 16.78 5.23
N ALA A 182 -3.04 15.77 5.56
CA ALA A 182 -4.08 15.92 6.58
C ALA A 182 -3.47 16.15 7.98
N ILE A 183 -2.40 15.43 8.33
CA ILE A 183 -1.74 15.53 9.63
C ILE A 183 -0.99 16.86 9.81
N GLN A 184 -0.34 17.39 8.76
CA GLN A 184 0.40 18.65 8.82
C GLN A 184 -0.46 19.83 9.31
N ILE A 185 -1.76 19.81 9.04
CA ILE A 185 -2.70 20.86 9.47
C ILE A 185 -2.88 20.86 11.00
N HIS A 186 -2.82 19.70 11.65
CA HIS A 186 -3.22 19.54 13.06
C HIS A 186 -2.04 19.41 14.05
N ASN A 187 -0.79 19.42 13.59
CA ASN A 187 0.47 19.55 14.36
C ASN A 187 0.63 18.71 15.66
N GLY A 188 -0.06 17.56 15.78
CA GLY A 188 0.03 16.67 16.93
C GLY A 188 1.21 15.70 16.87
N GLN A 189 2.03 15.61 17.93
CA GLN A 189 3.18 14.68 17.98
C GLN A 189 2.76 13.20 17.84
N TYR A 190 1.58 12.83 18.36
CA TYR A 190 1.05 11.46 18.24
C TYR A 190 0.73 11.08 16.80
N LEU A 191 0.24 12.03 15.99
CA LEU A 191 -0.02 11.84 14.56
C LEU A 191 1.29 11.64 13.79
N GLN A 192 2.34 12.38 14.16
CA GLN A 192 3.67 12.19 13.56
C GLN A 192 4.26 10.82 13.89
N ARG A 193 4.02 10.28 15.09
CA ARG A 193 4.39 8.90 15.45
C ARG A 193 3.63 7.89 14.59
N MET A 194 2.31 8.05 14.45
CA MET A 194 1.49 7.20 13.58
C MET A 194 1.97 7.21 12.13
N LEU A 195 2.27 8.40 11.57
CA LEU A 195 2.83 8.52 10.22
C LEU A 195 4.19 7.83 10.11
N SER A 196 5.03 7.92 11.15
CA SER A 196 6.31 7.21 11.20
C SER A 196 6.16 5.69 11.27
N ASP A 197 5.13 5.17 11.92
CA ASP A 197 4.82 3.74 11.94
C ASP A 197 4.40 3.25 10.55
N ILE A 198 3.58 4.03 9.83
CA ILE A 198 3.20 3.73 8.44
C ILE A 198 4.44 3.74 7.53
N ARG A 199 5.35 4.72 7.68
CA ARG A 199 6.62 4.72 6.92
C ARG A 199 7.43 3.45 7.16
N GLN A 200 7.57 3.03 8.42
CA GLN A 200 8.31 1.81 8.74
C GLN A 200 7.66 0.57 8.11
N ALA A 201 6.33 0.50 8.05
CA ALA A 201 5.63 -0.55 7.32
C ALA A 201 5.96 -0.47 5.81
N TYR A 202 5.93 0.72 5.21
CA TYR A 202 6.28 0.89 3.79
C TYR A 202 7.72 0.42 3.53
N ASP A 203 8.68 0.83 4.35
CA ASP A 203 10.08 0.42 4.26
C ASP A 203 10.23 -1.10 4.38
N TRP A 204 9.52 -1.72 5.34
CA TRP A 204 9.50 -3.17 5.52
C TRP A 204 8.95 -3.92 4.29
N HIS A 205 7.96 -3.33 3.62
CA HIS A 205 7.32 -3.92 2.45
C HIS A 205 7.98 -3.51 1.11
N GLY A 206 8.97 -2.62 1.13
CA GLY A 206 9.65 -2.09 -0.05
C GLY A 206 8.81 -1.10 -0.87
N ILE A 207 7.85 -0.43 -0.23
CA ILE A 207 6.95 0.55 -0.84
C ILE A 207 7.53 1.95 -0.65
N ARG A 208 7.50 2.76 -1.72
CA ARG A 208 8.00 4.14 -1.67
C ARG A 208 6.89 5.10 -1.27
N TYR A 209 7.07 5.78 -0.15
CA TYR A 209 6.12 6.80 0.31
C TYR A 209 6.37 8.20 -0.28
N GLN A 210 7.57 8.47 -0.84
CA GLN A 210 7.92 9.73 -1.51
C GLN A 210 8.07 9.52 -3.03
N PRO A 211 7.70 10.53 -3.85
CA PRO A 211 7.92 10.48 -5.28
C PRO A 211 9.40 10.40 -5.62
N TYR A 212 9.71 9.89 -6.82
CA TYR A 212 11.07 10.00 -7.37
C TYR A 212 11.44 11.48 -7.46
N ARG A 213 12.63 11.81 -6.95
CA ARG A 213 13.29 13.08 -7.23
C ARG A 213 14.55 12.77 -8.02
N TRP A 214 14.67 13.37 -9.19
CA TRP A 214 15.92 13.33 -9.93
C TRP A 214 16.96 14.20 -9.22
N LEU A 215 18.24 13.85 -9.39
CA LEU A 215 19.32 14.60 -8.76
C LEU A 215 19.29 16.10 -9.15
N GLU A 216 18.90 16.38 -10.39
CA GLU A 216 18.73 17.75 -10.91
C GLU A 216 17.57 18.53 -10.28
N GLU A 217 16.59 17.84 -9.69
CA GLU A 217 15.46 18.45 -8.99
C GLU A 217 15.77 18.73 -7.52
N LEU A 218 16.91 18.24 -7.01
CA LEU A 218 17.35 18.54 -5.65
C LEU A 218 17.96 19.92 -5.60
N THR A 219 17.52 20.73 -4.63
CA THR A 219 18.17 22.00 -4.35
C THR A 219 19.62 21.74 -3.96
N PRO A 220 20.61 22.34 -4.66
CA PRO A 220 22.00 22.19 -4.28
C PRO A 220 22.17 22.65 -2.83
N GLN A 221 22.46 21.72 -1.94
CA GLN A 221 22.92 22.11 -0.61
C GLN A 221 24.35 22.57 -0.76
N SER A 222 24.60 23.82 -0.39
CA SER A 222 25.95 24.36 -0.22
C SER A 222 26.64 23.60 0.91
N ILE A 223 27.17 22.41 0.62
CA ILE A 223 28.00 21.66 1.54
C ILE A 223 29.30 22.45 1.67
N ALA A 224 29.34 23.37 2.63
CA ALA A 224 30.54 24.07 3.04
C ALA A 224 31.40 23.14 3.89
N HIS A 225 31.80 21.99 3.33
CA HIS A 225 32.80 21.14 3.94
C HIS A 225 34.10 21.29 3.17
N THR A 226 34.97 22.15 3.69
CA THR A 226 36.34 22.37 3.21
C THR A 226 37.33 21.35 3.77
N GLN A 227 36.87 20.42 4.61
CA GLN A 227 37.68 19.33 5.11
C GLN A 227 37.07 18.02 4.64
N LEU A 228 37.78 17.35 3.73
CA LEU A 228 37.64 15.90 3.58
C LEU A 228 37.67 15.29 4.99
N PRO A 229 36.79 14.32 5.33
CA PRO A 229 37.02 13.49 6.48
C PRO A 229 38.47 13.06 6.40
N THR A 230 39.23 13.25 7.48
CA THR A 230 40.58 12.72 7.53
C THR A 230 40.41 11.22 7.33
N ILE A 231 40.55 10.77 6.08
CA ILE A 231 40.74 9.36 5.76
C ILE A 231 41.84 8.99 6.70
N PHE A 232 41.53 8.14 7.67
CA PHE A 232 42.49 7.68 8.65
C PHE A 232 43.77 7.43 7.87
N LYS A 233 44.81 8.21 8.14
CA LYS A 233 46.17 7.91 7.68
C LYS A 233 46.65 6.69 8.46
N HIS A 234 45.87 5.60 8.45
CA HIS A 234 46.49 4.32 8.43
C HIS A 234 47.28 4.32 7.12
N LYS A 235 48.60 4.48 7.27
CA LYS A 235 49.51 3.83 6.34
C LYS A 235 49.09 2.37 6.35
N ASN A 236 48.18 2.00 5.46
CA ASN A 236 48.13 0.64 5.01
C ASN A 236 49.51 0.45 4.38
N SER A 237 50.41 -0.17 5.12
CA SER A 237 51.49 -0.91 4.52
C SER A 237 50.79 -1.93 3.64
N TRP A 238 50.52 -1.54 2.40
CA TRP A 238 50.19 -2.47 1.35
C TRP A 238 51.41 -3.38 1.25
N THR A 239 51.39 -4.49 1.98
CA THR A 239 52.21 -5.63 1.64
C THR A 239 51.89 -5.93 0.19
N ALA A 240 52.89 -5.83 -0.68
CA ALA A 240 52.75 -6.22 -2.07
C ALA A 240 52.05 -7.58 -2.09
N LEU A 241 50.90 -7.66 -2.78
CA LEU A 241 50.22 -8.93 -2.95
C LEU A 241 51.21 -9.88 -3.63
N GLN A 242 51.61 -10.92 -2.91
CA GLN A 242 52.34 -12.03 -3.51
C GLN A 242 51.47 -12.53 -4.67
N PRO A 243 52.02 -12.67 -5.89
CA PRO A 243 51.27 -13.24 -6.98
C PRO A 243 50.85 -14.66 -6.59
N VAL A 244 49.56 -14.82 -6.29
CA VAL A 244 48.96 -16.14 -6.15
C VAL A 244 48.90 -16.69 -7.56
N GLY A 245 49.79 -17.64 -7.87
CA GLY A 245 49.73 -18.40 -9.11
C GLY A 245 48.44 -19.19 -9.15
N LEU A 246 47.38 -18.59 -9.68
CA LEU A 246 46.11 -19.25 -9.92
C LEU A 246 46.30 -20.26 -11.06
N ILE A 247 46.76 -21.45 -10.72
CA ILE A 247 46.69 -22.62 -11.58
C ILE A 247 45.27 -23.19 -11.53
N HIS A 248 44.81 -23.67 -12.68
CA HIS A 248 43.44 -24.12 -13.00
C HIS A 248 42.84 -25.21 -12.07
N GLN A 249 43.59 -25.68 -11.08
CA GLN A 249 43.24 -26.77 -10.18
C GLN A 249 42.42 -26.35 -8.93
N HIS A 250 42.22 -25.05 -8.68
CA HIS A 250 41.55 -24.57 -7.45
C HIS A 250 40.20 -23.87 -7.66
N PHE A 251 39.55 -24.01 -8.82
CA PHE A 251 38.16 -23.59 -8.96
C PHE A 251 37.23 -24.74 -8.55
N PRO A 252 36.54 -24.67 -7.39
CA PRO A 252 35.32 -25.45 -7.21
C PRO A 252 34.33 -24.96 -8.28
N SER A 253 33.86 -25.88 -9.11
CA SER A 253 32.85 -25.61 -10.12
C SER A 253 31.61 -24.98 -9.49
N PHE A 254 31.29 -23.74 -9.86
CA PHE A 254 30.05 -23.05 -9.49
C PHE A 254 28.81 -23.54 -10.26
N LEU A 255 28.91 -24.69 -10.93
CA LEU A 255 27.78 -25.38 -11.54
C LEU A 255 27.50 -26.62 -10.71
N GLY A 256 26.63 -26.46 -9.70
CA GLY A 256 26.01 -27.57 -9.00
C GLY A 256 25.19 -28.41 -9.98
N ARG A 257 25.35 -29.73 -9.88
CA ARG A 257 24.33 -30.70 -10.30
C ARG A 257 23.13 -30.61 -9.36
#